data_AF-A0A838QQY3-F1
#
_entry.id   AF-A0A838QQY3-F1
#
_cell.length_a   1.000
_cell.length_b   1.000
_cell.length_c   1.000
_cell.angle_alpha   90.00
_cell.angle_beta   90.00
_cell.angle_gamma   90.00
#
_symmetry.space_group_name_H-M   'P 1'
#
loop_
_entity.id
_entity.type
_entity.pdbx_description
1 polymer ?
#
loop_
_entity_poly.entity_id
_entity_poly.type
_entity_poly.pdbx_seq_one_letter_code
_entity_poly.pdbx_strand_id
1 'polypeptide(L)'
;MAPDRTRSRRGFTLVETALVVVVAGMLLAIAAPRFTAMRNGFLINTAAQQLAGDLRRAQVEAIKRNQTITVAKTATTTYNITQIGNRTFEPGIGFAAGAMTVSFASFGPPIGGGATFTINYGGRAKAVTVGANGLVTVQ
;
A
#
# COMPACT_ATOMS: atom_id res chain seq x y z
N MET A 1 15.19 -27.36 63.16
CA MET A 1 14.49 -27.86 61.96
C MET A 1 13.39 -26.85 61.64
N ALA A 2 13.59 -25.99 60.64
CA ALA A 2 12.66 -24.91 60.31
C ALA A 2 11.51 -25.46 59.43
N PRO A 3 10.25 -25.03 59.63
CA PRO A 3 9.16 -25.47 58.79
C PRO A 3 9.28 -24.87 57.38
N ASP A 4 9.32 -25.75 56.38
CA ASP A 4 9.26 -25.40 54.97
C ASP A 4 7.86 -24.86 54.64
N ARG A 5 7.78 -23.58 54.29
CA ARG A 5 6.54 -22.92 53.91
C ARG A 5 6.19 -23.36 52.49
N THR A 6 5.41 -24.44 52.37
CA THR A 6 4.79 -24.85 51.11
C THR A 6 3.91 -23.72 50.58
N ARG A 7 4.44 -23.03 49.56
CA ARG A 7 3.78 -21.92 48.87
C ARG A 7 2.57 -22.51 48.13
N SER A 8 1.36 -22.28 48.64
CA SER A 8 0.12 -22.70 47.99
C SER A 8 0.03 -22.09 46.58
N ARG A 9 0.10 -22.94 45.55
CA ARG A 9 -0.19 -22.56 44.16
C ARG A 9 -1.69 -22.32 44.05
N ARG A 10 -2.10 -21.05 44.05
CA ARG A 10 -3.47 -20.65 43.71
C ARG A 10 -3.64 -20.77 42.19
N GLY A 11 -4.57 -21.62 41.75
CA GLY A 11 -5.01 -21.71 40.36
C GLY A 11 -6.20 -20.78 40.08
N PHE A 12 -6.50 -20.56 38.80
CA PHE A 12 -7.66 -19.78 38.35
C PHE A 12 -8.96 -20.55 38.64
N THR A 13 -10.02 -19.83 39.01
CA THR A 13 -11.35 -20.43 39.13
C THR A 13 -12.01 -20.57 37.75
N LEU A 14 -13.01 -21.45 37.63
CA LEU A 14 -13.80 -21.61 36.40
C LEU A 14 -14.52 -20.30 36.04
N VAL A 15 -15.02 -19.59 37.05
CA VAL A 15 -15.70 -18.29 36.87
C VAL A 15 -14.72 -17.21 36.41
N GLU A 16 -13.49 -17.19 36.94
CA GLU A 16 -12.46 -16.22 36.54
C GLU A 16 -12.04 -16.41 35.08
N THR A 17 -11.82 -17.66 34.67
CA THR A 17 -11.52 -17.96 33.26
C THR A 17 -12.69 -17.60 32.35
N ALA A 18 -13.93 -17.87 32.75
CA ALA A 18 -15.12 -17.49 31.99
C ALA A 18 -15.22 -15.96 31.80
N LEU A 19 -14.97 -15.20 32.87
CA LEU A 19 -14.98 -13.73 32.80
C LEU A 19 -13.87 -13.20 31.88
N VAL A 20 -12.66 -13.76 31.95
CA VAL A 20 -11.53 -13.38 31.09
C VAL A 20 -11.87 -13.59 29.61
N VAL A 21 -12.47 -14.73 29.25
CA VAL A 21 -12.87 -15.01 27.86
C VAL A 21 -13.95 -14.05 27.39
N VAL A 22 -14.93 -13.72 28.24
CA VAL A 22 -15.98 -12.74 27.92
C VAL A 22 -15.35 -11.36 27.63
N VAL A 23 -14.48 -10.87 28.52
CA VAL A 23 -13.80 -9.58 28.33
C VAL A 23 -12.90 -9.59 27.10
N ALA A 24 -12.13 -10.66 26.89
CA ALA A 24 -11.28 -10.81 25.70
C ALA A 24 -12.10 -10.81 24.41
N GLY A 25 -13.25 -11.49 24.39
CA GLY A 25 -14.18 -11.50 23.26
C GLY A 25 -14.73 -10.10 22.94
N MET A 26 -15.11 -9.33 23.97
CA MET A 26 -15.56 -7.94 23.79
C MET A 26 -14.47 -7.06 23.18
N LEU A 27 -13.22 -7.19 23.65
CA LEU A 27 -12.09 -6.44 23.10
C LEU A 27 -11.80 -6.82 21.65
N LEU A 28 -11.81 -8.12 21.32
CA LEU A 28 -11.57 -8.62 19.96
C LEU A 28 -12.63 -8.13 18.97
N ALA A 29 -13.90 -8.08 19.38
CA ALA A 29 -14.99 -7.59 18.53
C ALA A 29 -14.75 -6.15 18.05
N ILE A 30 -14.11 -5.31 18.87
CA ILE A 30 -13.78 -3.91 18.52
C ILE A 30 -12.44 -3.82 17.80
N ALA A 31 -11.44 -4.60 18.24
CA ALA A 31 -10.08 -4.53 17.72
C ALA A 31 -9.94 -5.11 16.30
N ALA A 32 -10.63 -6.22 16.00
CA ALA A 32 -10.52 -6.92 14.72
C ALA A 32 -10.82 -6.03 13.49
N PRO A 33 -11.99 -5.34 13.40
CA PRO A 33 -12.28 -4.49 12.24
C PRO A 33 -11.36 -3.26 12.14
N ARG A 34 -10.86 -2.76 13.28
CA ARG A 34 -9.90 -1.64 13.29
C ARG A 34 -8.55 -2.06 12.72
N PHE A 35 -8.08 -3.25 13.10
CA PHE A 35 -6.81 -3.78 12.61
C PHE A 35 -6.84 -4.03 11.09
N THR A 36 -7.93 -4.61 10.57
CA THR A 36 -8.08 -4.83 9.12
C THR A 36 -8.17 -3.50 8.35
N ALA A 37 -8.93 -2.54 8.85
CA ALA A 37 -9.01 -1.21 8.24
C ALA A 37 -7.65 -0.49 8.23
N MET A 38 -6.88 -0.60 9.31
CA MET A 38 -5.53 -0.04 9.42
C MET A 38 -4.58 -0.70 8.41
N ARG A 39 -4.54 -2.03 8.38
CA ARG A 39 -3.72 -2.80 7.42
C ARG A 39 -4.04 -2.41 5.99
N ASN A 40 -5.32 -2.36 5.61
CA ASN A 40 -5.74 -1.99 4.26
C ASN A 40 -5.30 -0.57 3.88
N GLY A 41 -5.31 0.36 4.84
CA GLY A 41 -4.79 1.71 4.65
C GLY A 41 -3.27 1.75 4.41
N PHE A 42 -2.50 0.94 5.14
CA PHE A 42 -1.06 0.83 4.92
C PHE A 42 -0.74 0.25 3.54
N LEU A 43 -1.42 -0.82 3.13
CA LEU A 43 -1.15 -1.48 1.84
C LEU A 43 -1.40 -0.55 0.65
N ILE A 44 -2.54 0.16 0.62
CA ILE A 44 -2.84 1.09 -0.48
C ILE A 44 -1.88 2.29 -0.50
N ASN A 45 -1.47 2.79 0.67
CA ASN A 45 -0.49 3.88 0.74
C ASN A 45 0.88 3.43 0.24
N THR A 46 1.35 2.25 0.63
CA THR A 46 2.61 1.69 0.15
C THR A 46 2.58 1.50 -1.36
N ALA A 47 1.50 0.96 -1.93
CA ALA A 47 1.38 0.79 -3.37
C ALA A 47 1.31 2.13 -4.13
N ALA A 48 0.63 3.13 -3.57
CA ALA A 48 0.60 4.48 -4.14
C ALA A 48 2.01 5.11 -4.15
N GLN A 49 2.76 4.95 -3.06
CA GLN A 49 4.15 5.43 -2.97
C GLN A 49 5.09 4.65 -3.89
N GLN A 50 4.88 3.33 -4.05
CA GLN A 50 5.61 2.52 -5.01
C GLN A 50 5.40 3.05 -6.43
N LEU A 51 4.14 3.25 -6.85
CA LEU A 51 3.83 3.78 -8.18
C LEU A 51 4.41 5.20 -8.37
N ALA A 52 4.29 6.08 -7.37
CA ALA A 52 4.87 7.40 -7.42
C ALA A 52 6.40 7.37 -7.54
N GLY A 53 7.05 6.48 -6.80
CA GLY A 53 8.50 6.23 -6.90
C GLY A 53 8.90 5.73 -8.28
N ASP A 54 8.14 4.80 -8.85
CA ASP A 54 8.38 4.25 -10.17
C ASP A 54 8.16 5.28 -11.29
N LEU A 55 7.18 6.18 -11.15
CA LEU A 55 6.98 7.32 -12.06
C LEU A 55 8.14 8.32 -12.01
N ARG A 56 8.60 8.70 -10.81
CA ARG A 56 9.78 9.57 -10.65
C ARG A 56 11.03 8.90 -11.20
N ARG A 57 11.17 7.59 -11.01
CA ARG A 57 12.27 6.81 -11.57
C ARG A 57 12.22 6.82 -13.10
N ALA A 58 11.07 6.55 -13.71
CA ALA A 58 10.89 6.60 -15.15
C ALA A 58 11.26 7.97 -15.73
N GLN A 59 10.86 9.06 -15.06
CA GLN A 59 11.25 10.43 -15.41
C GLN A 59 12.78 10.62 -15.37
N VAL A 60 13.43 10.22 -14.27
CA VAL A 60 14.89 10.32 -14.14
C VAL A 60 15.61 9.46 -15.18
N GLU A 61 15.08 8.28 -15.49
CA GLU A 61 15.65 7.41 -16.52
C GLU A 61 15.49 7.99 -17.92
N ALA A 62 14.39 8.69 -18.22
CA ALA A 62 14.21 9.39 -19.48
C ALA A 62 15.30 10.46 -19.68
N ILE A 63 15.57 11.23 -18.62
CA ILE A 63 16.63 12.25 -18.63
C ILE A 63 18.01 11.61 -18.77
N LYS A 64 18.32 10.61 -17.93
CA LYS A 64 19.63 9.95 -17.93
C LYS A 64 19.97 9.27 -19.24
N ARG A 65 18.98 8.69 -19.91
CA ARG A 65 19.17 7.96 -21.18
C ARG A 65 18.99 8.85 -22.40
N ASN A 66 18.60 10.12 -22.21
CA ASN A 66 18.20 11.04 -23.28
C ASN A 66 17.16 10.41 -24.25
N GLN A 67 16.21 9.66 -23.69
CA GLN A 67 15.20 8.90 -24.44
C GLN A 67 13.83 9.03 -23.78
N THR A 68 12.78 8.84 -24.58
CA THR A 68 11.42 8.81 -24.04
C THR A 68 11.19 7.51 -23.27
N ILE A 69 10.77 7.61 -22.01
CA ILE A 69 10.41 6.45 -21.18
C ILE A 69 8.91 6.48 -20.91
N THR A 70 8.22 5.39 -21.23
CA THR A 70 6.78 5.27 -21.04
C THR A 70 6.47 4.33 -19.88
N VAL A 71 5.55 4.76 -19.02
CA VAL A 71 4.90 3.91 -18.03
C VAL A 71 3.50 3.60 -18.54
N ALA A 72 3.18 2.32 -18.70
CA ALA A 72 1.92 1.87 -19.27
C ALA A 72 1.28 0.78 -18.41
N LYS A 73 -0.01 0.93 -18.09
CA LYS A 73 -0.81 -0.15 -17.51
C LYS A 73 -0.84 -1.31 -18.51
N THR A 74 -0.57 -2.52 -18.03
CA THR A 74 -0.63 -3.73 -18.85
C THR A 74 -1.78 -4.66 -18.44
N ALA A 75 -2.19 -4.61 -17.18
CA ALA A 75 -3.42 -5.21 -16.70
C ALA A 75 -3.92 -4.45 -15.46
N THR A 76 -4.92 -5.00 -14.77
CA THR A 76 -5.46 -4.42 -13.53
C THR A 76 -4.40 -4.26 -12.44
N THR A 77 -3.48 -5.22 -12.30
CA THR A 77 -2.49 -5.22 -11.20
C THR A 77 -1.05 -4.97 -11.67
N THR A 78 -0.85 -4.79 -12.98
CA THR A 78 0.47 -4.75 -13.60
C THR A 78 0.62 -3.54 -14.52
N TYR A 79 1.86 -3.07 -14.60
CA TYR A 79 2.28 -2.03 -15.52
C TYR A 79 3.71 -2.31 -15.98
N ASN A 80 4.08 -1.75 -17.13
CA ASN A 80 5.41 -1.81 -17.67
C ASN A 80 6.02 -0.42 -17.66
N ILE A 81 7.32 -0.36 -17.39
CA ILE A 81 8.14 0.83 -17.59
C ILE A 81 9.16 0.51 -18.67
N THR A 82 9.17 1.30 -19.75
CA THR A 82 10.12 1.11 -20.85
C THR A 82 11.55 1.09 -20.30
N GLN A 83 12.40 0.16 -20.77
CA GLN A 83 13.79 0.00 -20.32
C GLN A 83 14.02 -0.47 -18.87
N ILE A 84 12.97 -0.61 -18.04
CA ILE A 84 13.07 -1.20 -16.68
C ILE A 84 12.38 -2.57 -16.62
N GLY A 85 11.18 -2.69 -17.20
CA GLY A 85 10.41 -3.94 -17.24
C GLY A 85 9.08 -3.86 -16.51
N ASN A 86 8.50 -5.04 -16.25
CA ASN A 86 7.18 -5.17 -15.64
C ASN A 86 7.22 -4.99 -14.12
N ARG A 87 6.17 -4.38 -13.60
CA ARG A 87 5.91 -4.15 -12.19
C ARG A 87 4.52 -4.68 -11.88
N THR A 88 4.39 -5.25 -10.69
CA THR A 88 3.14 -5.85 -10.20
C THR A 88 2.90 -5.28 -8.81
N PHE A 89 1.66 -4.88 -8.53
CA PHE A 89 1.26 -4.53 -7.18
C PHE A 89 1.10 -5.76 -6.30
N GLU A 90 1.03 -5.54 -4.98
CA GLU A 90 0.64 -6.60 -4.07
C GLU A 90 -0.79 -7.13 -4.38
N PRO A 91 -1.07 -8.41 -4.09
CA PRO A 91 -2.38 -9.00 -4.35
C PRO A 91 -3.55 -8.20 -3.78
N GLY A 92 -4.56 -7.99 -4.62
CA GLY A 92 -5.79 -7.25 -4.30
C GLY A 92 -5.70 -5.75 -4.57
N ILE A 93 -4.52 -5.19 -4.84
CA ILE A 93 -4.36 -3.80 -5.28
C ILE A 93 -4.36 -3.76 -6.80
N GLY A 94 -5.16 -2.87 -7.37
CA GLY A 94 -5.23 -2.70 -8.81
C GLY A 94 -5.52 -1.28 -9.25
N PHE A 95 -5.28 -1.01 -10.52
CA PHE A 95 -5.77 0.19 -11.18
C PHE A 95 -7.28 0.12 -11.29
N ALA A 96 -7.95 1.15 -10.78
CA ALA A 96 -9.40 1.30 -10.85
C ALA A 96 -9.83 2.24 -11.97
N ALA A 97 -9.05 3.31 -12.21
CA ALA A 97 -9.38 4.35 -13.17
C ALA A 97 -8.15 5.19 -13.58
N GLY A 98 -8.38 6.21 -14.39
CA GLY A 98 -7.37 7.18 -14.81
C GLY A 98 -6.63 6.79 -16.08
N ALA A 99 -5.56 7.52 -16.40
CA ALA A 99 -4.75 7.38 -17.61
C ALA A 99 -4.26 5.94 -17.79
N MET A 100 -4.16 5.47 -19.04
CA MET A 100 -3.56 4.17 -19.34
C MET A 100 -2.04 4.23 -19.39
N THR A 101 -1.49 5.36 -19.80
CA THR A 101 -0.06 5.56 -20.00
C THR A 101 0.36 6.97 -19.61
N VAL A 102 1.66 7.14 -19.36
CA VAL A 102 2.33 8.43 -19.32
C VAL A 102 3.74 8.26 -19.90
N SER A 103 4.14 9.16 -20.79
CA SER A 103 5.45 9.13 -21.44
C SER A 103 6.25 10.34 -21.01
N PHE A 104 7.44 10.13 -20.46
CA PHE A 104 8.34 11.21 -20.04
C PHE A 104 9.33 11.53 -21.16
N ALA A 105 9.45 12.80 -21.51
CA ALA A 105 10.44 13.28 -22.47
C ALA A 105 11.86 13.20 -21.90
N SER A 106 12.87 13.24 -22.77
CA SER A 106 14.28 13.24 -22.39
C SER A 106 14.73 14.45 -21.56
N PHE A 107 13.90 15.48 -21.46
CA PHE A 107 14.14 16.66 -20.63
C PHE A 107 13.25 16.74 -19.38
N GLY A 108 12.42 15.72 -19.11
CA GLY A 108 11.75 15.50 -17.81
C GLY A 108 10.22 15.58 -17.79
N PRO A 109 9.56 16.60 -18.37
CA PRO A 109 8.10 16.68 -18.39
C PRO A 109 7.42 15.53 -19.15
N PRO A 110 6.17 15.19 -18.80
CA PRO A 110 5.39 14.23 -19.56
C PRO A 110 4.92 14.81 -20.91
N ILE A 111 4.96 13.97 -21.93
CA ILE A 111 4.48 14.23 -23.28
C ILE A 111 2.96 14.04 -23.29
N GLY A 112 2.22 14.98 -23.89
CA GLY A 112 0.75 14.92 -23.94
C GLY A 112 0.05 15.44 -22.67
N GLY A 113 0.78 16.00 -21.71
CA GLY A 113 0.24 16.63 -20.50
C GLY A 113 0.32 15.74 -19.26
N GLY A 114 -0.34 16.18 -18.19
CA GLY A 114 -0.38 15.42 -16.93
C GLY A 114 -1.20 14.13 -17.04
N ALA A 115 -0.96 13.20 -16.12
CA ALA A 115 -1.64 11.90 -16.07
C ALA A 115 -1.97 11.51 -14.62
N THR A 116 -3.17 11.01 -14.37
CA THR A 116 -3.58 10.50 -13.06
C THR A 116 -3.88 9.01 -13.14
N PHE A 117 -3.32 8.25 -12.20
CA PHE A 117 -3.53 6.82 -12.03
C PHE A 117 -4.27 6.58 -10.72
N THR A 118 -5.47 6.02 -10.77
CA THR A 118 -6.21 5.67 -9.56
C THR A 118 -6.03 4.19 -9.26
N ILE A 119 -5.58 3.87 -8.05
CA ILE A 119 -5.50 2.50 -7.54
C ILE A 119 -6.54 2.27 -6.45
N ASN A 120 -7.02 1.04 -6.30
CA ASN A 120 -7.97 0.65 -5.27
C ASN A 120 -7.51 -0.56 -4.46
N TYR A 121 -7.97 -0.64 -3.21
CA TYR A 121 -7.79 -1.77 -2.32
C TYR A 121 -8.85 -1.78 -1.22
N GLY A 122 -9.59 -2.89 -1.05
CA GLY A 122 -10.51 -3.08 0.07
C GLY A 122 -11.52 -1.94 0.27
N GLY A 123 -12.09 -1.40 -0.80
CA GLY A 123 -13.04 -0.29 -0.79
C GLY A 123 -12.41 1.11 -0.68
N ARG A 124 -11.09 1.22 -0.59
CA ARG A 124 -10.36 2.49 -0.63
C ARG A 124 -9.78 2.74 -2.02
N ALA A 125 -9.62 4.02 -2.36
CA ALA A 125 -8.93 4.44 -3.57
C ALA A 125 -7.88 5.52 -3.25
N LYS A 126 -6.81 5.54 -4.03
CA LYS A 126 -5.75 6.55 -4.00
C LYS A 126 -5.39 6.97 -5.42
N ALA A 127 -5.15 8.25 -5.62
CA ALA A 127 -4.76 8.79 -6.91
C ALA A 127 -3.27 9.16 -6.89
N VAL A 128 -2.54 8.74 -7.91
CA VAL A 128 -1.16 9.14 -8.16
C VAL A 128 -1.14 9.98 -9.42
N THR A 129 -0.79 11.26 -9.28
CA THR A 129 -0.88 12.24 -10.36
C THR A 129 0.51 12.71 -10.76
N VAL A 130 0.77 12.72 -12.05
CA VAL A 130 1.90 13.39 -12.69
C VAL A 130 1.35 14.70 -13.28
N GLY A 131 1.77 15.85 -12.75
CA GLY A 131 1.44 17.15 -13.32
C GLY A 131 2.10 17.35 -14.69
N ALA A 132 1.57 18.26 -15.50
CA ALA A 132 2.17 18.61 -16.80
C ALA A 132 3.60 19.18 -16.67
N ASN A 133 3.95 19.69 -15.48
CA ASN A 133 5.30 20.11 -15.10
C ASN A 133 6.22 18.94 -14.67
N GLY A 134 5.73 17.70 -14.70
CA GLY A 134 6.46 16.51 -14.26
C GLY A 134 6.46 16.27 -12.74
N LEU A 135 5.72 17.05 -11.94
CA LEU A 135 5.62 16.82 -10.50
C LEU A 135 4.75 15.59 -10.22
N VAL A 136 5.25 14.64 -9.43
CA VAL A 136 4.50 13.44 -9.02
C VAL A 136 3.96 13.58 -7.60
N THR A 137 2.63 13.54 -7.45
CA THR A 137 1.90 13.65 -6.18
C THR A 137 1.02 12.42 -5.91
N VAL A 138 0.74 12.17 -4.63
CA VAL A 138 -0.17 11.10 -4.17
C VAL A 138 -1.29 11.75 -3.37
N GLN A 139 -2.54 11.40 -3.68
CA GLN A 139 -3.76 11.93 -3.06
C GLN A 139 -4.60 10.78 -2.50
#